data_AF-A0A3D4T558-F1
#
_entry.id   AF-A0A3D4T558-F1
#
_cell.length_a   1.000
_cell.length_b   1.000
_cell.length_c   1.000
_cell.angle_alpha   90.00
_cell.angle_beta   90.00
_cell.angle_gamma   90.00
#
_symmetry.space_group_name_H-M   'P 1'
#
loop_
_entity.id
_entity.type
_entity.pdbx_description
1 polymer ?
#
loop_
_entity_poly.entity_id
_entity_poly.type
_entity_poly.pdbx_seq_one_letter_code
_entity_poly.pdbx_strand_id
1 'polypeptide(L)' 'MAASYKKLFKLLIDRDMKKKELAEKAGISIATITKMGKDGAVVSSDVLVKICAALECKMDDIVEIVPEQK' A
#
# COMPACT_ATOMS: atom_id res chain seq x y z
N MET A 1 -14.34 6.46 8.26
CA MET A 1 -12.88 6.34 8.48
C MET A 1 -12.33 5.62 7.25
N ALA A 2 -11.30 6.18 6.63
CA ALA A 2 -10.73 5.67 5.40
C ALA A 2 -9.32 5.14 5.64
N ALA A 3 -8.95 4.08 4.92
CA ALA A 3 -7.55 3.66 4.83
C ALA A 3 -6.81 4.58 3.85
N SER A 4 -5.69 5.16 4.30
CA SER A 4 -4.76 5.94 3.49
C SER A 4 -3.47 5.15 3.29
N TYR A 5 -3.03 5.04 2.03
CA TYR A 5 -1.77 4.36 1.65
C TYR A 5 -0.68 5.35 1.27
N LYS A 6 -0.80 6.62 1.69
CA LYS A 6 0.23 7.65 1.43
C LYS A 6 1.58 7.26 2.02
N LYS A 7 1.59 6.60 3.19
CA LYS A 7 2.81 6.06 3.81
C LYS A 7 3.49 5.01 2.93
N LEU A 8 2.73 4.05 2.38
CA LEU A 8 3.26 3.06 1.42
C LEU A 8 3.96 3.71 0.23
N PHE A 9 3.35 4.72 -0.40
CA PHE A 9 3.96 5.37 -1.56
C PHE A 9 5.20 6.19 -1.20
N LYS A 10 5.24 6.82 -0.02
CA LYS A 10 6.46 7.44 0.49
C LYS A 10 7.57 6.41 0.69
N LEU A 11 7.25 5.29 1.34
CA LEU A 11 8.21 4.21 1.57
C LEU A 11 8.76 3.62 0.25
N LEU A 12 7.93 3.54 -0.79
CA LEU A 12 8.41 3.16 -2.13
C LEU A 12 9.39 4.17 -2.72
N ILE A 13 9.15 5.48 -2.52
CA ILE A 13 10.07 6.54 -2.98
C ILE A 13 11.39 6.49 -2.20
N ASP A 14 11.34 6.34 -0.87
CA ASP A 14 12.52 6.20 -0.01
C ASP A 14 13.40 5.00 -0.41
N ARG A 15 12.79 3.97 -1.01
CA ARG A 15 13.49 2.75 -1.45
C ARG A 15 13.78 2.70 -2.95
N ASP A 16 13.58 3.81 -3.67
CA ASP A 16 13.71 3.90 -5.13
C ASP A 16 12.98 2.76 -5.89
N MET A 17 11.80 2.36 -5.38
CA MET A 17 11.08 1.18 -5.87
C MET A 17 9.84 1.58 -6.67
N LYS A 18 9.69 0.98 -7.86
CA LYS A 18 8.53 1.24 -8.73
C LYS A 18 7.32 0.43 -8.25
N LYS A 19 6.12 0.96 -8.47
CA LYS A 19 4.85 0.26 -8.18
C LYS A 19 4.76 -1.11 -8.85
N LYS A 20 5.33 -1.25 -10.05
CA LYS A 20 5.39 -2.53 -10.79
C LYS A 20 6.24 -3.56 -10.07
N GLU A 21 7.41 -3.16 -9.58
CA GLU A 21 8.29 -4.06 -8.84
C GLU A 21 7.67 -4.49 -7.51
N LEU A 22 6.99 -3.58 -6.81
CA LEU A 22 6.22 -3.97 -5.64
C LEU A 22 5.14 -5.01 -5.99
N ALA A 23 4.44 -4.85 -7.13
CA ALA A 23 3.41 -5.78 -7.58
C ALA A 23 3.99 -7.17 -7.80
N GLU A 24 5.10 -7.25 -8.51
CA GLU A 24 5.81 -8.49 -8.82
C GLU A 24 6.38 -9.13 -7.54
N LYS A 25 6.98 -8.35 -6.65
CA LYS A 25 7.58 -8.82 -5.39
C LYS A 25 6.54 -9.29 -4.37
N ALA A 26 5.40 -8.61 -4.28
CA ALA A 26 4.29 -8.99 -3.40
C ALA A 26 3.35 -10.03 -4.02
N GLY A 27 3.53 -10.39 -5.30
CA GLY A 27 2.65 -11.34 -5.99
C GLY A 27 1.21 -10.84 -6.11
N ILE A 28 1.03 -9.53 -6.31
CA ILE A 28 -0.29 -8.90 -6.47
C ILE A 28 -0.39 -8.14 -7.79
N SER A 29 -1.60 -7.87 -8.24
CA SER A 29 -1.80 -7.09 -9.47
C SER A 29 -1.39 -5.62 -9.27
N ILE A 30 -0.73 -5.05 -10.28
CA ILE A 30 -0.43 -3.61 -10.36
C ILE A 30 -1.69 -2.75 -10.21
N ALA A 31 -2.85 -3.27 -10.64
CA ALA A 31 -4.13 -2.59 -10.51
C ALA A 31 -4.51 -2.38 -9.03
N THR A 32 -4.17 -3.33 -8.16
CA THR A 32 -4.41 -3.25 -6.71
C THR A 32 -3.58 -2.13 -6.08
N ILE A 33 -2.29 -2.04 -6.44
CA ILE A 33 -1.40 -0.97 -5.96
C ILE A 33 -1.86 0.39 -6.50
N THR A 34 -2.32 0.44 -7.75
CA THR A 34 -2.83 1.68 -8.34
C THR A 34 -4.14 2.12 -7.65
N LYS A 35 -5.02 1.17 -7.30
CA LYS A 35 -6.24 1.43 -6.53
C LYS A 35 -5.94 2.03 -5.16
N MET A 36 -4.91 1.55 -4.47
CA MET A 36 -4.44 2.12 -3.18
C MET A 36 -4.01 3.59 -3.29
N GLY A 37 -3.72 4.09 -4.50
CA GLY A 37 -3.43 5.50 -4.73
C GLY A 37 -4.63 6.44 -4.61
N LYS A 38 -5.85 5.89 -4.54
CA LYS A 38 -7.08 6.67 -4.33
C LYS A 38 -7.42 6.70 -2.85
N ASP A 39 -7.74 7.90 -2.34
CA ASP A 39 -8.25 8.05 -0.97
C ASP A 39 -9.53 7.21 -0.78
N GLY A 40 -9.65 6.52 0.36
CA GLY A 40 -10.78 5.65 0.66
C GLY A 40 -10.73 4.25 0.04
N ALA A 41 -9.61 3.86 -0.57
CA ALA A 41 -9.48 2.51 -1.14
C ALA A 41 -9.54 1.41 -0.06
N VAL A 42 -10.51 0.50 -0.22
CA VAL A 42 -10.59 -0.73 0.58
C VAL A 42 -9.85 -1.85 -0.15
N VAL A 43 -8.90 -2.46 0.55
CA VAL A 43 -8.18 -3.66 0.11
C VAL A 43 -8.21 -4.72 1.21
N SER A 44 -8.12 -5.97 0.80
CA SER A 44 -8.14 -7.11 1.71
C SER A 44 -6.87 -7.16 2.56
N SER A 45 -7.00 -7.63 3.81
CA SER A 45 -5.86 -7.78 4.73
C SER A 45 -4.76 -8.68 4.17
N ASP A 46 -5.10 -9.71 3.37
CA ASP A 46 -4.13 -10.58 2.68
C ASP A 46 -3.16 -9.78 1.78
N VAL A 47 -3.67 -8.78 1.06
CA VAL A 47 -2.86 -7.92 0.19
C VAL A 47 -1.87 -7.10 1.04
N LEU A 48 -2.32 -6.59 2.18
CA LEU A 48 -1.46 -5.84 3.10
C LEU A 48 -0.36 -6.72 3.66
N VAL A 49 -0.67 -7.95 4.06
CA VAL A 49 0.32 -8.93 4.55
C VAL A 49 1.37 -9.23 3.47
N LYS A 50 0.95 -9.44 2.22
CA LYS A 50 1.87 -9.66 1.09
C LYS A 50 2.79 -8.48 0.84
N ILE A 51 2.27 -7.26 0.90
CA ILE A 51 3.07 -6.03 0.76
C ILE A 51 4.05 -5.89 1.92
N CYS A 52 3.60 -6.09 3.16
CA CYS A 52 4.45 -6.07 4.35
C CYS A 52 5.58 -7.10 4.26
N ALA A 53 5.28 -8.32 3.79
CA ALA A 53 6.27 -9.37 3.60
C ALA A 53 7.27 -9.02 2.48
N ALA A 54 6.81 -8.47 1.36
CA ALA A 54 7.67 -8.09 0.23
C ALA A 54 8.60 -6.90 0.56
N LEU A 55 8.14 -6.00 1.41
CA LEU A 55 8.88 -4.81 1.85
C LEU A 55 9.53 -4.99 3.22
N GLU A 56 9.38 -6.14 3.87
CA GLU A 56 9.91 -6.38 5.23
C GLU A 56 9.59 -5.21 6.18
N CYS A 57 8.33 -4.77 6.17
CA CYS A 57 7.84 -3.61 6.93
C CYS A 57 6.58 -3.95 7.73
N LYS A 58 6.16 -3.06 8.63
CA LYS A 58 4.95 -3.25 9.44
C LYS A 58 3.73 -2.65 8.74
N MET A 59 2.54 -3.05 9.17
CA MET A 59 1.30 -2.48 8.63
C MET A 59 1.22 -0.96 8.85
N ASP A 60 1.71 -0.47 10.00
CA ASP A 60 1.71 0.97 10.31
C ASP A 60 2.57 1.81 9.35
N ASP A 61 3.58 1.18 8.71
CA ASP A 61 4.45 1.83 7.73
C ASP A 61 3.79 1.97 6.35
N ILE A 62 2.72 1.21 6.08
CA ILE A 62 2.08 1.16 4.76
C ILE A 62 0.65 1.71 4.75
N VAL A 63 -0.09 1.56 5.85
CA VAL A 63 -1.48 1.99 5.97
C VAL A 63 -1.70 2.84 7.21
N GLU A 64 -2.48 3.90 7.05
CA GLU A 64 -2.93 4.76 8.13
C GLU A 64 -4.45 4.90 8.07
N ILE A 65 -5.12 4.84 9.22
CA ILE A 65 -6.57 5.06 9.29
C ILE A 65 -6.82 6.53 9.55
N VAL A 66 -7.37 7.22 8.55
CA VAL A 66 -7.68 8.65 8.61
C VAL A 66 -9.20 8.86 8.70
N PRO A 67 -9.67 9.96 9.31
CA PRO A 67 -11.08 10.35 9.19
C PRO A 67 -11.44 10.57 7.71
N GLU A 68 -12.64 10.17 7.32
CA GLU A 68 -13.16 10.46 5.98
C GLU A 68 -13.28 11.98 5.85
N GLN A 69 -12.52 12.60 4.94
CA GLN A 69 -12.79 13.97 4.57
C GLN A 69 -14.08 13.99 3.75
N LYS A 70 -15.14 14.51 4.36
CA LYS A 70 -16.40 14.88 3.68
C LYS A 70 -16.18 16.02 2.71
#